data_AF-A0A0F3GJ17-F1
#
_entry.id   AF-A0A0F3GJ17-F1
#
_cell.length_a   1.000
_cell.length_b   1.000
_cell.length_c   1.000
_cell.angle_alpha   90.00
_cell.angle_beta   90.00
_cell.angle_gamma   90.00
#
_symmetry.space_group_name_H-M   'P 1'
#
loop_
_entity.id
_entity.type
_entity.pdbx_description
1 polymer ?
#
loop_
_entity_poly.entity_id
_entity_poly.type
_entity_poly.pdbx_seq_one_letter_code
_entity_poly.pdbx_strand_id
1 'polypeptide(L)'
;MQSGLSWLSSIILRPSYKKVSWDYKINQFLKARGNSPEYAHYWWRVVFSDKEKRNIMSPVLYDQCKDYDPFDTFDAYFRNMDDVDFLNKSLYVDIKTWLQDDILVKVDRMSMAASLEVRTPFLDRRVVEFSARLPCYTKINGTKQKVILHNSMKNRLPRKIINRSKKGFNAPALPGLGHLKKHDLFSGNFNLDSTKEDVTFKSFNLSILQKWLDIYSNYRITSRWEPVEYEA
;
A
#
# COMPACT_ATOMS: atom_id res chain seq x y z
N MET A 1 -9.74 23.50 9.32
CA MET A 1 -9.93 23.65 7.85
C MET A 1 -9.73 22.36 7.06
N GLN A 2 -8.77 21.48 7.38
CA GLN A 2 -8.57 20.17 6.69
C GLN A 2 -9.81 19.24 6.75
N SER A 3 -10.51 19.19 7.89
CA SER A 3 -11.68 18.33 8.10
C SER A 3 -12.87 18.67 7.20
N GLY A 4 -13.07 19.96 6.86
CA GLY A 4 -14.22 20.40 6.05
C GLY A 4 -14.12 20.00 4.58
N LEU A 5 -12.91 20.05 4.00
CA LEU A 5 -12.69 19.69 2.60
C LEU A 5 -12.63 18.17 2.38
N SER A 6 -12.10 17.39 3.34
CA SER A 6 -12.17 15.92 3.25
C SER A 6 -13.60 15.41 3.44
N TRP A 7 -14.40 16.09 4.27
CA TRP A 7 -15.83 15.81 4.41
C TRP A 7 -16.58 16.13 3.11
N LEU A 8 -16.33 17.31 2.51
CA LEU A 8 -16.90 17.67 1.21
C LEU A 8 -16.48 16.70 0.10
N SER A 9 -15.22 16.25 0.05
CA SER A 9 -14.79 15.26 -0.93
C SER A 9 -15.47 13.91 -0.74
N SER A 10 -15.73 13.50 0.51
CA SER A 10 -16.46 12.26 0.81
C SER A 10 -17.95 12.28 0.42
N ILE A 11 -18.56 13.48 0.35
CA ILE A 11 -19.96 13.67 -0.07
C ILE A 11 -20.06 13.79 -1.59
N ILE A 12 -19.13 14.51 -2.22
CA ILE A 12 -19.19 14.83 -3.65
C ILE A 12 -18.65 13.69 -4.51
N LEU A 13 -17.61 12.98 -4.04
CA LEU A 13 -16.99 11.89 -4.79
C LEU A 13 -17.65 10.57 -4.39
N ARG A 14 -18.45 9.99 -5.31
CA ARG A 14 -18.94 8.62 -5.14
C ARG A 14 -17.74 7.67 -5.03
N PRO A 15 -17.66 6.82 -3.99
CA PRO A 15 -16.58 5.86 -3.84
C PRO A 15 -16.51 4.95 -5.07
N SER A 16 -15.34 4.88 -5.70
CA SER A 16 -15.11 3.93 -6.79
C SER A 16 -14.29 2.76 -6.29
N TYR A 17 -14.79 1.56 -6.54
CA TYR A 17 -14.11 0.31 -6.20
C TYR A 17 -13.03 -0.09 -7.21
N LYS A 18 -12.74 0.78 -8.20
CA LYS A 18 -11.64 0.58 -9.13
C LYS A 18 -10.30 0.70 -8.38
N LYS A 19 -9.33 -0.13 -8.76
CA LYS A 19 -7.98 -0.09 -8.19
C LYS A 19 -7.37 1.32 -8.30
N VAL A 20 -6.98 1.90 -7.17
CA VAL A 20 -6.41 3.25 -7.06
C VAL A 20 -7.24 4.23 -7.91
N SER A 21 -8.52 4.29 -7.58
CA SER A 21 -9.50 5.10 -8.28
C SER A 21 -9.17 6.59 -8.21
N TRP A 22 -9.83 7.37 -9.05
CA TRP A 22 -9.61 8.80 -9.12
C TRP A 22 -10.05 9.50 -7.83
N ASP A 23 -11.20 9.10 -7.27
CA ASP A 23 -11.69 9.54 -5.96
C ASP A 23 -10.71 9.18 -4.83
N TYR A 24 -10.16 7.95 -4.83
CA TYR A 24 -9.14 7.55 -3.86
C TYR A 24 -7.89 8.45 -3.95
N LYS A 25 -7.40 8.72 -5.17
CA LYS A 25 -6.23 9.60 -5.38
C LYS A 25 -6.47 11.01 -4.88
N ILE A 26 -7.66 11.56 -5.11
CA ILE A 26 -8.02 12.90 -4.62
C ILE A 26 -8.10 12.90 -3.10
N ASN A 27 -8.76 11.90 -2.51
CA ASN A 27 -8.84 11.80 -1.06
C ASN A 27 -7.46 11.68 -0.44
N GLN A 28 -6.55 10.86 -0.99
CA GLN A 28 -5.18 10.77 -0.51
C GLN A 28 -4.41 12.09 -0.65
N PHE A 29 -4.54 12.75 -1.80
CA PHE A 29 -3.91 14.06 -2.02
C PHE A 29 -4.44 15.13 -1.05
N LEU A 30 -5.75 15.20 -0.84
CA LEU A 30 -6.38 16.18 0.04
C LEU A 30 -6.09 15.92 1.51
N LYS A 31 -6.05 14.64 1.94
CA LYS A 31 -5.71 14.27 3.32
C LYS A 31 -4.27 14.61 3.67
N ALA A 32 -3.34 14.51 2.71
CA ALA A 32 -1.94 14.89 2.91
C ALA A 32 -1.69 16.40 2.79
N ARG A 33 -2.66 17.20 2.34
CA ARG A 33 -2.48 18.64 2.10
C ARG A 33 -2.13 19.39 3.38
N GLY A 34 -1.08 20.21 3.35
CA GLY A 34 -0.63 21.01 4.48
C GLY A 34 0.43 20.33 5.35
N ASN A 35 0.75 19.06 5.05
CA ASN A 35 1.92 18.40 5.61
C ASN A 35 3.16 18.69 4.75
N SER A 36 4.34 18.33 5.26
CA SER A 36 5.58 18.38 4.49
C SER A 36 5.54 17.43 3.29
N PRO A 37 6.31 17.69 2.22
CA PRO A 37 6.45 16.78 1.09
C PRO A 37 6.84 15.35 1.50
N GLU A 38 7.72 15.22 2.50
CA GLU A 38 8.21 13.97 3.07
C GLU A 38 7.07 13.17 3.70
N TYR A 39 6.25 13.83 4.54
CA TYR A 39 5.08 13.20 5.14
C TYR A 39 4.04 12.85 4.08
N ALA A 40 3.84 13.71 3.07
CA ALA A 40 2.94 13.41 1.97
C ALA A 40 3.38 12.15 1.21
N HIS A 41 4.68 11.95 0.96
CA HIS A 41 5.22 10.73 0.34
C HIS A 41 4.93 9.47 1.19
N TYR A 42 5.15 9.56 2.51
CA TYR A 42 4.81 8.50 3.46
C TYR A 42 3.30 8.21 3.48
N TRP A 43 2.44 9.24 3.48
CA TRP A 43 0.99 9.13 3.58
C TRP A 43 0.36 8.26 2.49
N TRP A 44 0.94 8.24 1.29
CA TRP A 44 0.47 7.38 0.20
C TRP A 44 0.57 5.87 0.50
N ARG A 45 1.29 5.50 1.58
CA ARG A 45 1.47 4.12 2.08
C ARG A 45 0.65 3.84 3.34
N VAL A 46 0.08 4.86 3.95
CA VAL A 46 -0.74 4.72 5.16
C VAL A 46 -2.09 4.11 4.78
N VAL A 47 -2.39 2.96 5.38
CA VAL A 47 -3.65 2.24 5.19
C VAL A 47 -4.69 2.69 6.22
N PHE A 48 -4.28 2.81 7.48
CA PHE A 48 -5.13 3.23 8.59
C PHE A 48 -4.55 4.48 9.24
N SER A 49 -5.40 5.48 9.45
CA SER A 49 -5.10 6.63 10.32
C SER A 49 -4.97 6.19 11.77
N ASP A 50 -4.34 7.01 12.62
CA ASP A 50 -4.16 6.66 14.03
C ASP A 50 -5.48 6.53 14.79
N LYS A 51 -6.52 7.28 14.37
CA LYS A 51 -7.88 7.11 14.87
C LYS A 51 -8.45 5.73 14.51
N GLU A 52 -8.24 5.27 13.28
CA GLU A 52 -8.68 3.94 12.85
C GLU A 52 -7.89 2.83 13.55
N LYS A 53 -6.57 2.99 13.69
CA LYS A 53 -5.71 2.07 14.46
C LYS A 53 -6.20 1.90 15.89
N ARG A 54 -6.52 3.00 16.60
CA ARG A 54 -7.07 2.96 17.97
C ARG A 54 -8.35 2.14 18.06
N ASN A 55 -9.19 2.18 17.03
CA ASN A 55 -10.42 1.41 17.02
C ASN A 55 -10.13 -0.09 16.77
N ILE A 56 -9.27 -0.39 15.79
CA ILE A 56 -9.04 -1.75 15.28
C ILE A 56 -8.06 -2.56 16.13
N MET A 57 -7.07 -1.92 16.77
CA MET A 57 -6.08 -2.58 17.60
C MET A 57 -6.67 -2.93 18.97
N SER A 58 -6.19 -4.01 19.58
CA SER A 58 -6.49 -4.28 20.99
C SER A 58 -5.93 -3.15 21.87
N PRO A 59 -6.57 -2.82 23.02
CA PRO A 59 -6.07 -1.78 23.90
C PRO A 59 -4.64 -2.02 24.37
N VAL A 60 -4.29 -3.28 24.62
CA VAL A 60 -2.94 -3.70 25.05
C VAL A 60 -1.91 -3.40 23.96
N LEU A 61 -2.15 -3.83 22.73
CA LEU A 61 -1.21 -3.60 21.63
C LEU A 61 -1.11 -2.11 21.29
N TYR A 62 -2.23 -1.38 21.31
CA TYR A 62 -2.23 0.05 21.08
C TYR A 62 -1.36 0.78 22.11
N ASP A 63 -1.50 0.45 23.40
CA ASP A 63 -0.70 1.09 24.46
C ASP A 63 0.80 0.80 24.31
N GLN A 64 1.16 -0.43 23.90
CA GLN A 64 2.54 -0.83 23.63
C GLN A 64 3.17 -0.13 22.42
N CYS A 65 2.37 0.37 21.49
CA CYS A 65 2.85 0.95 20.23
C CYS A 65 2.53 2.44 20.06
N LYS A 66 1.80 3.07 20.99
CA LYS A 66 1.31 4.45 20.84
C LYS A 66 2.43 5.48 20.68
N ASP A 67 3.60 5.20 21.24
CA ASP A 67 4.77 6.10 21.23
C ASP A 67 5.68 5.87 20.01
N TYR A 68 5.31 4.94 19.12
CA TYR A 68 6.06 4.65 17.89
C TYR A 68 5.36 5.28 16.68
N ASP A 69 6.00 6.27 16.05
CA ASP A 69 5.57 6.80 14.76
C ASP A 69 6.39 6.16 13.62
N PRO A 70 5.76 5.38 12.71
CA PRO A 70 6.47 4.83 11.57
C PRO A 70 7.03 5.90 10.62
N PHE A 71 6.52 7.14 10.67
CA PHE A 71 7.05 8.24 9.88
C PHE A 71 8.47 8.63 10.31
N ASP A 72 8.85 8.46 11.57
CA ASP A 72 10.19 8.83 12.07
C ASP A 72 11.30 8.12 11.29
N THR A 73 11.08 6.86 10.91
CA THR A 73 12.04 6.11 10.09
C THR A 73 12.15 6.67 8.67
N PHE A 74 11.03 7.09 8.08
CA PHE A 74 11.03 7.73 6.75
C PHE A 74 11.75 9.07 6.80
N ASP A 75 11.43 9.88 7.81
CA ASP A 75 11.97 11.22 7.98
C ASP A 75 13.48 11.18 8.28
N ALA A 76 13.94 10.22 9.08
CA ALA A 76 15.38 9.99 9.30
C ALA A 76 16.15 9.76 8.00
N TYR A 77 15.57 9.03 7.03
CA TYR A 77 16.22 8.88 5.72
C TYR A 77 16.17 10.18 4.91
N PHE A 78 15.05 10.91 4.91
CA PHE A 78 14.94 12.19 4.20
C PHE A 78 15.94 13.25 4.69
N ARG A 79 16.14 13.36 6.01
CA ARG A 79 17.06 14.33 6.64
C ARG A 79 18.53 14.08 6.32
N ASN A 80 18.92 12.86 5.95
CA ASN A 80 20.31 12.49 5.69
C ASN A 80 20.76 12.71 4.23
N MET A 81 19.99 13.46 3.44
CA MET A 81 20.28 13.71 2.02
C MET A 81 20.12 15.18 1.67
N ASP A 82 21.15 15.98 1.92
CA ASP A 82 21.21 17.37 1.45
C ASP A 82 21.53 17.42 -0.06
N ASP A 83 21.10 18.49 -0.73
CA ASP A 83 21.39 18.78 -2.16
C ASP A 83 20.96 17.75 -3.21
N VAL A 84 20.09 16.81 -2.85
CA VAL A 84 19.47 15.86 -3.78
C VAL A 84 18.06 16.31 -4.13
N ASP A 85 17.64 16.16 -5.39
CA ASP A 85 16.26 16.45 -5.77
C ASP A 85 15.25 15.55 -5.03
N PHE A 86 14.04 16.08 -4.82
CA PHE A 86 13.04 15.40 -3.99
C PHE A 86 12.68 14.00 -4.51
N LEU A 87 12.57 13.82 -5.83
CA LEU A 87 12.24 12.51 -6.42
C LEU A 87 13.32 11.47 -6.08
N ASN A 88 14.59 11.83 -6.17
CA ASN A 88 15.70 10.95 -5.85
C ASN A 88 15.78 10.65 -4.35
N LYS A 89 15.49 11.63 -3.48
CA LYS A 89 15.29 11.37 -2.05
C LYS A 89 14.16 10.37 -1.81
N SER A 90 12.99 10.57 -2.41
CA SER A 90 11.84 9.66 -2.29
C SER A 90 12.16 8.25 -2.79
N LEU A 91 12.87 8.12 -3.92
CA LEU A 91 13.28 6.82 -4.45
C LEU A 91 14.28 6.12 -3.53
N TYR A 92 15.20 6.85 -2.90
CA TYR A 92 16.11 6.28 -1.91
C TYR A 92 15.37 5.81 -0.66
N VAL A 93 14.46 6.63 -0.11
CA VAL A 93 13.62 6.26 1.03
C VAL A 93 12.83 5.00 0.70
N ASP A 94 12.28 4.90 -0.51
CA ASP A 94 11.58 3.70 -0.99
C ASP A 94 12.48 2.47 -1.07
N ILE A 95 13.75 2.62 -1.46
CA ILE A 95 14.73 1.53 -1.44
C ILE A 95 14.99 1.05 -0.01
N LYS A 96 15.13 1.98 0.94
CA LYS A 96 15.48 1.70 2.34
C LYS A 96 14.33 1.26 3.23
N THR A 97 13.10 1.42 2.77
CA THR A 97 11.89 1.05 3.51
C THR A 97 11.10 0.04 2.71
N TRP A 98 10.26 0.49 1.78
CA TRP A 98 9.30 -0.32 1.06
C TRP A 98 9.91 -1.48 0.26
N LEU A 99 10.99 -1.23 -0.48
CA LEU A 99 11.62 -2.27 -1.29
C LEU A 99 12.21 -3.36 -0.39
N GLN A 100 12.95 -2.96 0.64
CA GLN A 100 13.63 -3.85 1.57
C GLN A 100 12.62 -4.64 2.41
N ASP A 101 11.71 -3.95 3.10
CA ASP A 101 10.92 -4.54 4.18
C ASP A 101 9.59 -5.14 3.70
N ASP A 102 9.11 -4.75 2.51
CA ASP A 102 7.86 -5.28 1.95
C ASP A 102 8.09 -6.18 0.73
N ILE A 103 8.79 -5.68 -0.30
CA ILE A 103 8.89 -6.40 -1.57
C ILE A 103 9.89 -7.56 -1.49
N LEU A 104 11.13 -7.29 -1.06
CA LEU A 104 12.21 -8.28 -1.09
C LEU A 104 11.99 -9.41 -0.10
N VAL A 105 11.62 -9.09 1.14
CA VAL A 105 11.35 -10.10 2.18
C VAL A 105 10.26 -11.09 1.75
N LYS A 106 9.19 -10.61 1.11
CA LYS A 106 8.11 -11.48 0.63
C LYS A 106 8.57 -12.44 -0.46
N VAL A 107 9.29 -11.93 -1.46
CA VAL A 107 9.76 -12.75 -2.58
C VAL A 107 10.75 -13.80 -2.09
N ASP A 108 11.73 -13.39 -1.27
CA ASP A 108 12.77 -14.26 -0.74
C ASP A 108 12.20 -15.39 0.12
N ARG A 109 11.35 -15.07 1.10
CA ARG A 109 10.73 -16.09 1.96
C ARG A 109 9.87 -17.08 1.18
N MET A 110 9.10 -16.60 0.21
CA MET A 110 8.22 -17.46 -0.58
C MET A 110 9.00 -18.33 -1.58
N SER A 111 10.06 -17.79 -2.20
CA SER A 111 10.86 -18.58 -3.14
C SER A 111 11.70 -19.61 -2.42
N MET A 112 12.32 -19.26 -1.30
CA MET A 112 13.13 -20.19 -0.50
C MET A 112 12.28 -21.31 0.12
N ALA A 113 11.03 -21.01 0.52
CA ALA A 113 10.08 -22.05 0.93
C ALA A 113 9.77 -23.07 -0.18
N ALA A 114 9.96 -22.69 -1.44
CA ALA A 114 9.84 -23.55 -2.61
C ALA A 114 11.20 -24.03 -3.15
N SER A 115 12.29 -23.86 -2.39
CA SER A 115 13.67 -24.18 -2.81
C SER A 115 14.09 -23.50 -4.12
N LEU A 116 13.56 -22.30 -4.39
CA LEU A 116 13.86 -21.49 -5.56
C LEU A 116 14.65 -20.24 -5.18
N GLU A 117 15.73 -19.97 -5.91
CA GLU A 117 16.48 -18.72 -5.80
C GLU A 117 15.98 -17.70 -6.83
N VAL A 118 15.48 -16.55 -6.36
CA VAL A 118 15.04 -15.46 -7.24
C VAL A 118 16.14 -14.40 -7.33
N ARG A 119 16.55 -14.06 -8.55
CA ARG A 119 17.51 -13.00 -8.82
C ARG A 119 16.81 -11.70 -9.23
N THR A 120 17.37 -10.55 -8.83
CA THR A 120 16.81 -9.22 -9.09
C THR A 120 17.80 -8.35 -9.88
N PRO A 121 17.93 -8.54 -11.22
CA PRO A 121 18.96 -7.85 -12.02
C PRO A 121 18.93 -6.32 -11.95
N PHE A 122 17.76 -5.72 -11.75
CA PHE A 122 17.63 -4.27 -11.59
C PHE A 122 18.22 -3.73 -10.27
N LEU A 123 18.46 -4.60 -9.29
CA LEU A 123 19.09 -4.26 -8.01
C LEU A 123 20.59 -4.60 -8.00
N ASP A 124 21.17 -4.97 -9.15
CA ASP A 124 22.63 -5.00 -9.28
C ASP A 124 23.19 -3.63 -8.87
N ARG A 125 24.21 -3.64 -8.02
CA ARG A 125 24.82 -2.43 -7.44
C ARG A 125 25.15 -1.39 -8.51
N ARG A 126 25.68 -1.81 -9.67
CA ARG A 126 26.06 -0.90 -10.76
C ARG A 126 24.85 -0.23 -11.38
N VAL A 127 23.73 -0.96 -11.52
CA VAL A 127 22.48 -0.42 -12.05
C VAL A 127 21.88 0.57 -11.07
N VAL A 128 21.88 0.26 -9.77
CA VAL A 128 21.36 1.14 -8.72
C VAL A 128 22.19 2.41 -8.64
N GLU A 129 23.52 2.31 -8.54
CA GLU A 129 24.44 3.45 -8.50
C GLU A 129 24.31 4.33 -9.75
N PHE A 130 24.25 3.72 -10.95
CA PHE A 130 23.99 4.46 -12.19
C PHE A 130 22.66 5.20 -12.11
N SER A 131 21.59 4.51 -11.70
CA SER A 131 20.26 5.10 -11.61
C SER A 131 20.19 6.23 -10.60
N ALA A 132 20.90 6.15 -9.47
CA ALA A 132 20.92 7.17 -8.44
C ALA A 132 21.50 8.50 -8.94
N ARG A 133 22.48 8.45 -9.85
CA ARG A 133 23.13 9.62 -10.45
C ARG A 133 22.34 10.28 -11.57
N LEU A 134 21.28 9.64 -12.06
CA LEU A 134 20.52 10.14 -13.18
C LEU A 134 19.63 11.34 -12.79
N PRO A 135 19.57 12.39 -13.62
CA PRO A 135 18.64 13.50 -13.42
C PRO A 135 17.18 13.04 -13.40
N CYS A 136 16.36 13.69 -12.56
CA CYS A 136 14.91 13.47 -12.45
C CYS A 136 14.18 13.22 -13.77
N TYR A 137 14.38 14.11 -14.74
CA TYR A 137 13.63 14.11 -16.01
C TYR A 137 13.86 12.85 -16.86
N THR A 138 14.96 12.12 -16.61
CA THR A 138 15.23 10.83 -17.24
C THR A 138 14.43 9.67 -16.62
N LYS A 139 13.92 9.86 -15.40
CA LYS A 139 13.10 8.88 -14.67
C LYS A 139 11.62 9.17 -14.87
N ILE A 140 11.22 10.43 -14.70
CA ILE A 140 9.85 10.91 -14.85
C ILE A 140 9.86 12.21 -15.67
N ASN A 141 9.02 12.27 -16.70
CA ASN A 141 8.81 13.48 -17.50
C ASN A 141 7.30 13.71 -17.70
N GLY A 142 6.75 14.72 -17.02
CA GLY A 142 5.32 14.95 -16.92
C GLY A 142 4.60 13.72 -16.35
N THR A 143 3.67 13.14 -17.11
CA THR A 143 2.95 11.93 -16.71
C THR A 143 3.67 10.63 -17.08
N LYS A 144 4.78 10.70 -17.85
CA LYS A 144 5.53 9.53 -18.29
C LYS A 144 6.52 9.10 -17.22
N GLN A 145 6.38 7.86 -16.76
CA GLN A 145 7.29 7.22 -15.81
C GLN A 145 8.28 6.31 -16.56
N LYS A 146 9.39 5.97 -15.90
CA LYS A 146 10.42 5.03 -16.40
C LYS A 146 11.00 5.45 -17.76
N VAL A 147 11.12 6.76 -18.01
CA VAL A 147 11.44 7.31 -19.34
C VAL A 147 12.70 6.67 -19.94
N ILE A 148 13.79 6.60 -19.16
CA ILE A 148 15.04 5.98 -19.60
C ILE A 148 14.88 4.50 -19.97
N LEU A 149 14.09 3.74 -19.21
CA LEU A 149 13.86 2.31 -19.46
C LEU A 149 13.02 2.09 -20.72
N HIS A 150 12.00 2.93 -20.95
CA HIS A 150 11.22 2.88 -22.19
C HIS A 150 12.08 3.21 -23.40
N ASN A 151 12.93 4.24 -23.28
CA ASN A 151 13.83 4.65 -24.36
C ASN A 151 14.88 3.59 -24.68
N SER A 152 15.49 2.97 -23.66
CA SER A 152 16.51 1.92 -23.86
C SER A 152 15.96 0.64 -24.51
N MET A 153 14.66 0.39 -24.36
CA MET A 153 13.98 -0.81 -24.90
C MET A 153 13.17 -0.54 -26.17
N LYS A 154 13.10 0.72 -26.65
CA LYS A 154 12.21 1.14 -27.74
C LYS A 154 12.33 0.31 -29.02
N ASN A 155 13.54 -0.17 -29.31
CA ASN A 155 13.87 -0.98 -30.49
C ASN A 155 14.13 -2.46 -30.17
N ARG A 156 13.94 -2.87 -28.91
CA ARG A 156 14.17 -4.25 -28.44
C ARG A 156 12.88 -4.98 -28.08
N LEU A 157 11.79 -4.25 -27.85
CA LEU A 157 10.49 -4.80 -27.48
C LEU A 157 9.40 -4.31 -28.45
N PRO A 158 8.31 -5.07 -28.64
CA PRO A 158 7.17 -4.61 -29.41
C PRO A 158 6.57 -3.31 -28.85
N ARG A 159 6.13 -2.39 -29.71
CA ARG A 159 5.51 -1.10 -29.32
C ARG A 159 4.35 -1.29 -28.33
N LYS A 160 3.57 -2.37 -28.47
CA LYS A 160 2.47 -2.71 -27.55
C LYS A 160 2.93 -2.92 -26.11
N ILE A 161 4.14 -3.47 -25.89
CA ILE A 161 4.71 -3.67 -24.56
C ILE A 161 5.28 -2.36 -24.02
N ILE A 162 6.00 -1.61 -24.85
CA ILE A 162 6.58 -0.31 -24.49
C ILE A 162 5.49 0.70 -24.12
N ASN A 163 4.36 0.73 -24.82
CA ASN A 163 3.30 1.71 -24.53
C ASN A 163 2.32 1.25 -23.45
N ARG A 164 2.56 0.08 -22.84
CA ARG A 164 1.67 -0.46 -21.81
C ARG A 164 1.80 0.32 -20.51
N SER A 165 0.67 0.68 -19.92
CA SER A 165 0.65 1.28 -18.57
C SER A 165 1.25 0.33 -17.53
N LYS A 166 1.98 0.90 -16.55
CA LYS A 166 2.51 0.17 -15.39
C LYS A 166 1.37 -0.52 -14.66
N LYS A 167 1.47 -1.84 -14.49
CA LYS A 167 0.61 -2.63 -13.61
C LYS A 167 1.47 -3.15 -12.47
N GLY A 168 1.06 -2.86 -11.23
CA GLY A 168 1.68 -3.43 -10.05
C GLY A 168 1.34 -4.92 -9.91
N PHE A 169 2.25 -5.68 -9.30
CA PHE A 169 1.98 -7.03 -8.82
C PHE A 169 1.18 -6.90 -7.54
N ASN A 170 -0.12 -7.11 -7.63
CA ASN A 170 -0.95 -7.24 -6.44
C ASN A 170 -1.26 -8.72 -6.26
N ALA A 171 -1.52 -9.12 -5.01
CA ALA A 171 -2.28 -10.34 -4.77
C ALA A 171 -3.53 -10.33 -5.67
N PRO A 172 -3.96 -11.49 -6.19
CA PRO A 172 -5.17 -11.63 -7.01
C PRO A 172 -6.38 -10.93 -6.40
N ALA A 173 -6.57 -9.64 -6.67
CA ALA A 173 -7.83 -8.98 -6.41
C ALA A 173 -8.73 -9.42 -7.55
N LEU A 174 -9.47 -10.50 -7.29
CA LEU A 174 -10.33 -11.28 -8.19
C LEU A 174 -11.11 -10.36 -9.15
N PRO A 175 -10.72 -10.34 -10.44
CA PRO A 175 -11.59 -10.99 -11.42
C PRO A 175 -10.74 -11.77 -12.43
N GLY A 176 -10.71 -13.10 -12.31
CA GLY A 176 -10.16 -13.98 -13.35
C GLY A 176 -8.84 -14.69 -13.06
N LEU A 177 -8.36 -14.73 -11.81
CA LEU A 177 -7.38 -15.77 -11.43
C LEU A 177 -8.14 -17.06 -11.15
N GLY A 178 -7.84 -18.09 -11.94
CA GLY A 178 -8.32 -19.45 -11.73
C GLY A 178 -8.08 -19.88 -10.28
N HIS A 179 -9.18 -20.28 -9.64
CA HIS A 179 -9.27 -21.15 -8.47
C HIS A 179 -8.36 -20.84 -7.26
N LEU A 180 -8.21 -19.58 -6.89
CA LEU A 180 -8.30 -19.25 -5.46
C LEU A 180 -9.72 -18.77 -5.22
N LYS A 181 -10.59 -19.67 -4.75
CA LYS A 181 -11.94 -19.28 -4.37
C LYS A 181 -11.80 -18.30 -3.19
N LYS A 182 -12.66 -17.28 -3.12
CA LYS A 182 -12.79 -16.44 -1.91
C LYS A 182 -12.98 -17.27 -0.63
N HIS A 183 -13.57 -18.44 -0.83
CA HIS A 183 -13.66 -19.54 0.11
C HIS A 183 -12.28 -20.00 0.61
N ASP A 184 -11.23 -20.10 -0.19
CA ASP A 184 -9.92 -20.59 0.28
C ASP A 184 -9.20 -19.60 1.21
N LEU A 185 -9.55 -18.31 1.19
CA LEU A 185 -9.00 -17.29 2.09
C LEU A 185 -9.76 -17.18 3.42
N PHE A 186 -11.06 -17.53 3.44
CA PHE A 186 -11.97 -17.27 4.57
C PHE A 186 -13.01 -18.37 4.83
N SER A 187 -12.86 -19.54 4.23
CA SER A 187 -13.71 -20.70 4.43
C SER A 187 -12.83 -21.95 4.51
N GLY A 188 -12.91 -22.80 5.52
CA GLY A 188 -13.86 -22.87 6.62
C GLY A 188 -13.14 -23.10 7.92
N ASN A 189 -12.22 -22.22 8.30
CA ASN A 189 -11.61 -22.22 9.64
C ASN A 189 -11.16 -20.83 10.14
N PHE A 190 -11.42 -19.74 9.40
CA PHE A 190 -11.19 -18.39 9.93
C PHE A 190 -12.40 -17.99 10.79
N ASN A 191 -12.57 -18.69 11.91
CA ASN A 191 -13.47 -18.26 12.96
C ASN A 191 -12.63 -17.42 13.91
N LEU A 192 -13.02 -16.15 14.11
CA LEU A 192 -12.41 -15.29 15.11
C LEU A 192 -12.84 -15.81 16.48
N ASP A 193 -12.13 -16.82 16.96
CA ASP A 193 -12.40 -17.43 18.25
C ASP A 193 -11.85 -16.54 19.36
N SER A 194 -12.73 -15.73 19.96
CA SER A 194 -12.39 -14.86 21.08
C SER A 194 -11.97 -15.62 22.34
N THR A 195 -12.06 -16.95 22.36
CA THR A 195 -11.63 -17.77 23.48
C THR A 195 -10.20 -18.30 23.32
N LYS A 196 -9.61 -18.19 22.12
CA LYS A 196 -8.24 -18.60 21.84
C LYS A 196 -7.29 -17.42 21.97
N GLU A 197 -6.39 -17.47 22.95
CA GLU A 197 -5.32 -16.49 23.14
C GLU A 197 -4.18 -16.60 22.10
N ASP A 198 -4.51 -16.43 20.82
CA ASP A 198 -3.52 -16.38 19.75
C ASP A 198 -3.07 -14.95 19.41
N VAL A 199 -2.13 -14.81 18.47
CA VAL A 199 -1.60 -13.50 18.05
C VAL A 199 -2.71 -12.61 17.48
N THR A 200 -3.71 -13.18 16.81
CA THR A 200 -4.83 -12.43 16.23
C THR A 200 -5.69 -11.84 17.35
N PHE A 201 -6.08 -12.66 18.33
CA PHE A 201 -6.84 -12.23 19.49
C PHE A 201 -6.13 -11.12 20.28
N LYS A 202 -4.81 -11.26 20.45
CA LYS A 202 -3.99 -10.28 21.18
C LYS A 202 -3.77 -8.99 20.40
N SER A 203 -3.87 -9.02 19.07
CA SER A 203 -3.54 -7.87 18.21
C SER A 203 -4.73 -7.01 17.82
N PHE A 204 -5.93 -7.60 17.66
CA PHE A 204 -7.07 -6.93 17.07
C PHE A 204 -8.29 -6.87 18.00
N ASN A 205 -9.06 -5.80 17.87
CA ASN A 205 -10.40 -5.70 18.42
C ASN A 205 -11.35 -6.57 17.58
N LEU A 206 -11.56 -7.81 18.04
CA LEU A 206 -12.35 -8.79 17.32
C LEU A 206 -13.80 -8.35 17.09
N SER A 207 -14.37 -7.53 17.99
CA SER A 207 -15.71 -6.98 17.80
C SER A 207 -15.80 -6.15 16.51
N ILE A 208 -14.80 -5.33 16.20
CA ILE A 208 -14.78 -4.52 14.97
C ILE A 208 -14.55 -5.39 13.74
N LEU A 209 -13.65 -6.36 13.82
CA LEU A 209 -13.42 -7.29 12.72
C LEU A 209 -14.68 -8.09 12.39
N GLN A 210 -15.43 -8.54 13.40
CA GLN A 210 -16.71 -9.20 13.20
C GLN A 210 -17.70 -8.29 12.47
N LYS A 211 -17.78 -7.00 12.85
CA LYS A 211 -18.63 -6.04 12.13
C LYS A 211 -18.31 -5.95 10.65
N TRP A 212 -17.03 -5.95 10.30
CA TRP A 212 -16.60 -5.94 8.89
C TRP A 212 -16.92 -7.25 8.16
N LEU A 213 -16.81 -8.40 8.84
CA LEU A 213 -17.18 -9.70 8.29
C LEU A 213 -18.69 -9.80 8.02
N ASP A 214 -19.51 -9.26 8.90
CA ASP A 214 -20.96 -9.23 8.73
C ASP A 214 -21.37 -8.33 7.56
N ILE A 215 -20.80 -7.11 7.47
CA ILE A 215 -21.00 -6.21 6.33
C ILE A 215 -20.61 -6.91 5.02
N TYR A 216 -19.48 -7.61 5.02
CA TYR A 216 -19.03 -8.38 3.85
C TYR A 216 -19.96 -9.55 3.52
N SER A 217 -20.47 -10.25 4.53
CA SER A 217 -21.42 -11.35 4.38
C SER A 217 -22.75 -10.86 3.84
N ASN A 218 -23.22 -9.71 4.31
CA ASN A 218 -24.41 -9.05 3.78
C ASN A 218 -24.19 -8.62 2.32
N TYR A 219 -23.07 -7.99 2.00
CA TYR A 219 -22.69 -7.68 0.61
C TYR A 219 -22.70 -8.92 -0.29
N ARG A 220 -22.26 -10.07 0.21
CA ARG A 220 -22.30 -11.32 -0.57
C ARG A 220 -23.70 -11.78 -0.94
N ILE A 221 -24.71 -11.41 -0.16
CA ILE A 221 -26.12 -11.76 -0.38
C ILE A 221 -26.78 -10.69 -1.26
N THR A 222 -26.59 -9.41 -0.92
CA THR A 222 -27.31 -8.29 -1.53
C THR A 222 -26.60 -7.68 -2.73
N SER A 223 -25.30 -7.97 -2.90
CA SER A 223 -24.39 -7.25 -3.81
C SER A 223 -24.31 -5.74 -3.51
N ARG A 224 -24.68 -5.31 -2.30
CA ARG A 224 -24.66 -3.91 -1.86
C ARG A 224 -23.88 -3.78 -0.56
N TRP A 225 -23.04 -2.75 -0.47
CA TRP A 225 -22.31 -2.43 0.75
C TRP A 225 -23.20 -1.57 1.62
N GLU A 226 -24.08 -2.22 2.39
CA GLU A 226 -24.99 -1.56 3.32
C GLU A 226 -24.43 -1.71 4.74
N PRO A 227 -24.39 -0.63 5.55
CA PRO A 227 -24.00 -0.73 6.95
C PRO A 227 -24.98 -1.67 7.66
N VAL A 228 -24.44 -2.63 8.40
CA VAL A 228 -25.23 -3.45 9.32
C VAL A 228 -25.46 -2.59 10.56
N GLU A 229 -26.71 -2.38 10.95
CA GLU A 229 -27.04 -1.67 12.19
C GLU A 229 -26.58 -2.52 13.38
N TYR A 230 -25.70 -1.95 14.19
CA TYR A 230 -25.32 -2.52 15.48
C TYR A 230 -25.96 -1.64 16.54
N GLU A 231 -26.81 -2.22 17.39
CA GLU A 231 -27.27 -1.54 18.60
C GLU A 231 -26.05 -1.13 19.44
N ALA A 232 -26.08 0.11 19.93
CA ALA A 232 -24.97 0.76 20.63
C ALA A 232 -24.77 0.24 22.05
#